data_AF-A0A2V8ZM75-F1
#
_entry.id   AF-A0A2V8ZM75-F1
#
_cell.length_a   1.000
_cell.length_b   1.000
_cell.length_c   1.000
_cell.angle_alpha   90.00
_cell.angle_beta   90.00
_cell.angle_gamma   90.00
#
_symmetry.space_group_name_H-M   'P 1'
#
loop_
_entity.id
_entity.type
_entity.pdbx_description
1 polymer ?
#
loop_
_entity_poly.entity_id
_entity_poly.type
_entity_poly.pdbx_seq_one_letter_code
_entity_poly.pdbx_strand_id
1 'polypeptide(L)'
;MAVVCALTLVFNPIYFALSNTFMTDVPFTALAILSALFFVRHLQRGSDADLLVGTIFAVIATLSRQMALCLPFAFGVTLWLKHGFQGRSIIRAIFPLIVCMVILAAFLLWQKITGRPPTSNVRTDLLWAFITHPKQIRMAMIFVSWSSWGMLLYLGWFLSPLILPASLHQRPEPNSPFCLPASVALFVFFIASAVRLFLAPSLIAPPFRSFLAHSLMPSLMPGGDSIIIPQGIGPATLRDIYILHLPHLPALPSVFWLLVTVLSLVGAAILVFKTTRSIVELFPKGRFDRANTNGPAAIFFLLCAVVYLAPFLLSGVVFDRYLIPVTAFLAAFLAASPEGRGFKMGGAQKLAATLLIAGSGVFAIAGKDVKPKDIDGGFEFNGWNRFDDDKIGRMNNWAINATYVIAFGEIEGYEVVASYRYRHWMPPREGRIVVLKRKAEK
;
A
#
# COMPACT_ATOMS: atom_id res chain seq x y z
N MET A 1 -16.96 3.35 -14.73
CA MET A 1 -16.00 3.76 -13.68
C MET A 1 -15.85 2.72 -12.59
N ALA A 2 -16.91 2.31 -11.87
CA ALA A 2 -16.81 1.33 -10.78
C ALA A 2 -16.02 0.05 -11.12
N VAL A 3 -16.28 -0.57 -12.27
CA VAL A 3 -15.53 -1.76 -12.69
C VAL A 3 -14.10 -1.45 -13.09
N VAL A 4 -13.83 -0.29 -13.70
CA VAL A 4 -12.44 0.12 -13.96
C VAL A 4 -11.69 0.26 -12.64
N CYS A 5 -12.28 0.89 -11.62
CA CYS A 5 -11.70 0.95 -10.26
C CYS A 5 -11.48 -0.44 -9.66
N ALA A 6 -12.43 -1.37 -9.84
CA ALA A 6 -12.29 -2.75 -9.36
C ALA A 6 -11.17 -3.50 -10.09
N LEU A 7 -11.11 -3.40 -11.42
CA LEU A 7 -10.05 -4.01 -12.24
C LEU A 7 -8.68 -3.41 -11.92
N THR A 8 -8.61 -2.09 -11.69
CA THR A 8 -7.38 -1.43 -11.22
C THR A 8 -6.87 -2.03 -9.92
N LEU A 9 -7.75 -2.39 -8.99
CA LEU A 9 -7.37 -3.03 -7.74
C LEU A 9 -7.00 -4.51 -7.92
N VAL A 10 -7.80 -5.27 -8.68
CA VAL A 10 -7.58 -6.71 -8.91
C VAL A 10 -6.29 -6.98 -9.68
N PHE A 11 -5.98 -6.17 -10.69
CA PHE A 11 -4.75 -6.26 -11.47
C PHE A 11 -3.58 -5.47 -10.87
N ASN A 12 -3.74 -4.91 -9.66
CA ASN A 12 -2.61 -4.34 -8.96
C ASN A 12 -1.63 -5.47 -8.61
N PRO A 13 -0.36 -5.39 -9.04
CA PRO A 13 0.61 -6.48 -8.87
C PRO A 13 0.85 -6.84 -7.40
N ILE A 14 0.77 -5.86 -6.50
CA ILE A 14 0.92 -6.08 -5.06
C ILE A 14 -0.34 -6.76 -4.50
N TYR A 15 -1.53 -6.32 -4.90
CA TYR A 15 -2.79 -6.96 -4.47
C TYR A 15 -2.83 -8.43 -4.88
N PHE A 16 -2.44 -8.73 -6.12
CA PHE A 16 -2.31 -10.09 -6.63
C PHE A 16 -1.32 -10.93 -5.81
N ALA A 17 -0.11 -10.41 -5.58
CA ALA A 17 0.92 -11.11 -4.81
C ALA A 17 0.44 -11.43 -3.39
N LEU A 18 -0.11 -10.43 -2.69
CA LEU A 18 -0.54 -10.57 -1.30
C LEU A 18 -1.82 -11.38 -1.13
N SER A 19 -2.60 -11.56 -2.20
CA SER A 19 -3.76 -12.47 -2.16
C SER A 19 -3.34 -13.94 -2.01
N ASN A 20 -2.08 -14.25 -2.28
CA ASN A 20 -1.49 -15.58 -2.15
C ASN A 20 -0.60 -15.70 -0.90
N THR A 21 -0.70 -14.78 0.06
CA THR A 21 0.05 -14.81 1.32
C THR A 21 -0.89 -14.72 2.52
N PHE A 22 -0.37 -15.02 3.71
CA PHE A 22 -1.11 -14.84 4.98
C PHE A 22 -1.08 -13.39 5.50
N MET A 23 -0.62 -12.43 4.68
CA MET A 23 -0.57 -11.03 5.10
C MET A 23 -1.97 -10.43 5.22
N THR A 24 -2.18 -9.62 6.27
CA THR A 24 -3.49 -9.03 6.55
C THR A 24 -3.85 -7.88 5.60
N ASP A 25 -2.96 -7.45 4.70
CA ASP A 25 -3.16 -6.28 3.84
C ASP A 25 -4.36 -6.42 2.88
N VAL A 26 -4.58 -7.58 2.27
CA VAL A 26 -5.72 -7.85 1.37
C VAL A 26 -7.05 -7.93 2.13
N PRO A 27 -7.22 -8.79 3.17
CA PRO A 27 -8.47 -8.84 3.92
C PRO A 27 -8.77 -7.50 4.62
N PHE A 28 -7.75 -6.80 5.12
CA PHE A 28 -7.91 -5.44 5.63
C PHE A 28 -8.48 -4.49 4.58
N THR A 29 -7.93 -4.49 3.37
CA THR A 29 -8.40 -3.62 2.28
C THR A 29 -9.86 -3.90 1.94
N ALA A 30 -10.25 -5.18 1.87
CA ALA A 30 -11.63 -5.56 1.60
C ALA A 30 -12.59 -5.04 2.69
N LEU A 31 -12.26 -5.25 3.97
CA LEU A 31 -13.05 -4.74 5.10
C LEU A 31 -13.12 -3.21 5.12
N ALA A 32 -12.01 -2.53 4.78
CA ALA A 32 -11.95 -1.08 4.68
C ALA A 32 -12.85 -0.53 3.57
N ILE A 33 -12.88 -1.19 2.39
CA ILE A 33 -13.79 -0.85 1.29
C ILE A 33 -15.25 -1.04 1.70
N LEU A 34 -15.59 -2.14 2.38
CA LEU A 34 -16.94 -2.38 2.88
C LEU A 34 -17.37 -1.32 3.90
N SER A 35 -16.52 -1.01 4.87
CA SER A 35 -16.77 0.07 5.84
C SER A 35 -16.99 1.41 5.13
N ALA A 36 -16.10 1.78 4.21
CA ALA A 36 -16.19 3.00 3.42
C ALA A 36 -17.47 3.09 2.59
N LEU A 37 -17.91 1.98 1.97
CA LEU A 37 -19.15 1.91 1.22
C LEU A 37 -20.37 2.26 2.08
N PHE A 38 -20.47 1.67 3.28
CA PHE A 38 -21.58 1.93 4.19
C PHE A 38 -21.53 3.33 4.80
N PHE A 39 -20.35 3.86 5.11
CA PHE A 39 -20.21 5.26 5.53
C PHE A 39 -20.61 6.24 4.43
N VAL A 40 -20.24 6.00 3.17
CA VAL A 40 -20.72 6.82 2.04
C VAL A 40 -22.24 6.70 1.87
N ARG A 41 -22.81 5.51 2.00
CA ARG A 41 -24.27 5.33 1.97
C ARG A 41 -24.97 6.10 3.08
N HIS A 42 -24.42 6.13 4.29
CA HIS A 42 -24.92 6.97 5.38
C HIS A 42 -24.79 8.46 5.03
N LEU A 43 -23.65 8.91 4.49
CA LEU A 43 -23.48 10.29 4.04
C LEU A 43 -24.49 10.67 2.95
N GLN A 44 -24.94 9.75 2.12
CA GLN A 44 -25.91 10.02 1.05
C GLN A 44 -27.37 9.94 1.52
N ARG A 45 -27.70 8.95 2.36
CA ARG A 45 -29.10 8.59 2.72
C ARG A 45 -29.50 8.94 4.14
N GLY A 46 -28.53 9.21 5.04
CA GLY A 46 -28.76 9.45 6.46
C GLY A 46 -29.24 8.22 7.26
N SER A 47 -29.11 7.01 6.71
CA SER A 47 -29.59 5.77 7.34
C SER A 47 -28.69 5.35 8.51
N ASP A 48 -29.24 5.28 9.73
CA ASP A 48 -28.49 4.83 10.91
C ASP A 48 -28.11 3.33 10.83
N ALA A 49 -28.83 2.53 10.05
CA ALA A 49 -28.44 1.15 9.76
C ALA A 49 -27.14 1.08 8.95
N ASP A 50 -26.98 1.94 7.93
CA ASP A 50 -25.72 2.03 7.17
C ASP A 50 -24.57 2.51 8.07
N LEU A 51 -24.82 3.41 9.03
CA LEU A 51 -23.82 3.85 10.02
C LEU A 51 -23.36 2.69 10.92
N LEU A 52 -24.31 1.89 11.41
CA LEU A 52 -24.01 0.75 12.27
C LEU A 52 -23.20 -0.31 11.52
N VAL A 53 -23.63 -0.70 10.32
CA VAL A 53 -22.93 -1.70 9.49
C VAL A 53 -21.53 -1.20 9.10
N GLY A 54 -21.40 0.08 8.71
CA GLY A 54 -20.11 0.69 8.42
C GLY A 54 -19.17 0.69 9.62
N THR A 55 -19.71 0.91 10.83
CA THR A 55 -18.97 0.84 12.10
C THR A 55 -18.54 -0.58 12.43
N ILE A 56 -19.39 -1.58 12.22
CA ILE A 56 -19.04 -3.00 12.43
C ILE A 56 -17.85 -3.38 11.53
N PHE A 57 -17.89 -3.06 10.24
CA PHE A 57 -16.75 -3.31 9.36
C PHE A 57 -15.50 -2.50 9.74
N ALA A 58 -15.67 -1.25 10.20
CA ALA A 58 -14.55 -0.45 10.70
C ALA A 58 -13.88 -1.12 11.91
N VAL A 59 -14.67 -1.65 12.85
CA VAL A 59 -14.16 -2.40 14.02
C VAL A 59 -13.37 -3.62 13.58
N ILE A 60 -13.91 -4.45 12.69
CA ILE A 60 -13.22 -5.66 12.20
C ILE A 60 -11.92 -5.26 11.48
N ALA A 61 -11.96 -4.20 10.66
CA ALA A 61 -10.77 -3.67 10.00
C ALA A 61 -9.73 -3.15 11.00
N THR A 62 -10.16 -2.44 12.06
CA THR A 62 -9.29 -1.92 13.13
C THR A 62 -8.63 -3.03 13.93
N LEU A 63 -9.37 -4.10 14.24
CA LEU A 63 -8.84 -5.28 14.91
C LEU A 63 -7.85 -6.05 14.04
N SER A 64 -8.03 -6.04 12.71
CA SER A 64 -7.03 -6.55 11.78
C SER A 64 -5.79 -5.65 11.74
N ARG A 65 -5.99 -4.32 11.61
CA ARG A 65 -4.91 -3.32 11.59
C ARG A 65 -5.39 -2.00 12.20
N GLN A 66 -4.68 -1.51 13.20
CA GLN A 66 -5.00 -0.25 13.91
C GLN A 66 -5.15 0.96 12.98
N MET A 67 -4.47 0.93 11.81
CA MET A 67 -4.56 1.96 10.77
C MET A 67 -5.98 2.18 10.21
N ALA A 68 -6.90 1.22 10.37
CA ALA A 68 -8.31 1.41 9.96
C ALA A 68 -9.04 2.52 10.72
N LEU A 69 -8.48 3.01 11.83
CA LEU A 69 -9.01 4.19 12.53
C LEU A 69 -9.09 5.44 11.62
N CYS A 70 -8.37 5.47 10.51
CA CYS A 70 -8.53 6.50 9.48
C CYS A 70 -9.95 6.58 8.92
N LEU A 71 -10.70 5.45 8.85
CA LEU A 71 -12.04 5.38 8.29
C LEU A 71 -13.07 6.13 9.15
N PRO A 72 -13.29 5.78 10.44
CA PRO A 72 -14.24 6.51 11.27
C PRO A 72 -13.81 7.96 11.51
N PHE A 73 -12.50 8.25 11.56
CA PHE A 73 -11.99 9.61 11.66
C PHE A 73 -12.36 10.44 10.41
N ALA A 74 -12.03 9.95 9.21
CA ALA A 74 -12.36 10.62 7.97
C ALA A 74 -13.88 10.80 7.80
N PHE A 75 -14.67 9.79 8.19
CA PHE A 75 -16.13 9.87 8.19
C PHE A 75 -16.63 10.99 9.10
N GLY A 76 -16.14 11.05 10.35
CA GLY A 76 -16.55 12.07 11.31
C GLY A 76 -16.25 13.49 10.83
N VAL A 77 -15.03 13.73 10.33
CA VAL A 77 -14.64 15.02 9.73
C VAL A 77 -15.53 15.36 8.54
N THR A 78 -15.79 14.40 7.65
CA THR A 78 -16.67 14.62 6.49
C THR A 78 -18.10 14.97 6.92
N LEU A 79 -18.65 14.28 7.92
CA LEU A 79 -20.00 14.51 8.42
C LEU A 79 -20.11 15.91 9.06
N TRP A 80 -19.09 16.36 9.78
CA TRP A 80 -19.00 17.72 10.29
C TRP A 80 -18.96 18.77 9.18
N LEU A 81 -18.15 18.56 8.13
CA LEU A 81 -18.11 19.47 6.98
C LEU A 81 -19.46 19.54 6.24
N LYS A 82 -20.21 18.44 6.22
CA LYS A 82 -21.52 18.37 5.57
C LYS A 82 -22.65 19.02 6.37
N HIS A 83 -22.75 18.74 7.67
CA HIS A 83 -23.90 19.12 8.50
C HIS A 83 -23.59 20.19 9.55
N GLY A 84 -22.33 20.60 9.71
CA GLY A 84 -21.88 21.52 10.75
C GLY A 84 -21.95 20.93 12.16
N PHE A 85 -21.77 21.79 13.16
CA PHE A 85 -21.73 21.43 14.59
C PHE A 85 -23.11 21.28 15.23
N GLN A 86 -24.01 20.54 14.59
CA GLN A 86 -25.30 20.19 15.20
C GLN A 86 -25.11 19.02 16.17
N GLY A 87 -25.68 19.09 17.38
CA GLY A 87 -25.46 18.07 18.42
C GLY A 87 -25.69 16.62 17.95
N ARG A 88 -26.78 16.37 17.19
CA ARG A 88 -27.05 15.04 16.60
C ARG A 88 -26.01 14.60 15.57
N SER A 89 -25.42 15.53 14.83
CA SER A 89 -24.34 15.26 13.85
C SER A 89 -23.03 14.96 14.56
N ILE A 90 -22.73 15.70 15.64
CA ILE A 90 -21.54 15.48 16.47
C ILE A 90 -21.53 14.08 17.05
N ILE A 91 -22.66 13.64 17.63
CA ILE A 91 -22.79 12.29 18.19
C ILE A 91 -22.54 11.23 17.10
N ARG A 92 -23.19 11.36 15.94
CA ARG A 92 -23.02 10.41 14.82
C ARG A 92 -21.60 10.40 14.24
N ALA A 93 -20.93 11.55 14.21
CA ALA A 93 -19.57 11.67 13.70
C ALA A 93 -18.54 11.00 14.61
N ILE A 94 -18.71 11.14 15.92
CA ILE A 94 -17.76 10.64 16.92
C ILE A 94 -18.04 9.16 17.24
N PHE A 95 -19.29 8.72 17.17
CA PHE A 95 -19.72 7.37 17.55
C PHE A 95 -18.86 6.25 16.94
N PRO A 96 -18.62 6.18 15.61
CA PRO A 96 -17.81 5.09 15.03
C PRO A 96 -16.39 5.08 15.56
N LEU A 97 -15.80 6.27 15.77
CA LEU A 97 -14.42 6.39 16.25
C LEU A 97 -14.30 5.93 17.70
N ILE A 98 -15.21 6.36 18.58
CA ILE A 98 -15.24 5.91 19.98
C ILE A 98 -15.41 4.40 20.04
N VAL A 99 -16.35 3.82 19.29
CA VAL A 99 -16.58 2.38 19.28
C VAL A 99 -15.32 1.62 18.86
N CYS A 100 -14.65 2.05 17.78
CA CYS A 100 -13.40 1.43 17.34
C CYS A 100 -12.29 1.55 18.39
N MET A 101 -12.14 2.72 19.02
CA MET A 101 -11.12 2.96 20.04
C MET A 101 -11.36 2.14 21.31
N VAL A 102 -12.60 2.06 21.78
CA VAL A 102 -12.96 1.29 22.98
C VAL A 102 -12.75 -0.21 22.75
N ILE A 103 -13.20 -0.75 21.61
CA ILE A 103 -13.02 -2.16 21.28
C ILE A 103 -11.54 -2.50 21.08
N LEU A 104 -10.78 -1.61 20.42
CA LEU A 104 -9.33 -1.78 20.27
C LEU A 104 -8.64 -1.78 21.65
N ALA A 105 -8.97 -0.82 22.52
CA ALA A 105 -8.39 -0.76 23.86
C ALA A 105 -8.73 -2.02 24.69
N ALA A 106 -9.97 -2.50 24.63
CA ALA A 106 -10.38 -3.75 25.28
C ALA A 106 -9.60 -4.96 24.75
N PHE A 107 -9.39 -5.03 23.43
CA PHE A 107 -8.61 -6.10 22.80
C PHE A 107 -7.12 -6.05 23.20
N LEU A 108 -6.53 -4.86 23.27
CA LEU A 108 -5.15 -4.67 23.72
C LEU A 108 -4.99 -5.02 25.22
N LEU A 109 -5.97 -4.67 26.05
CA LEU A 109 -5.99 -5.04 27.46
C LEU A 109 -6.11 -6.56 27.62
N TRP A 110 -6.99 -7.20 26.86
CA TRP A 110 -7.13 -8.66 26.87
C TRP A 110 -5.82 -9.36 26.48
N GLN A 111 -5.14 -8.87 25.45
CA GLN A 111 -3.80 -9.34 25.06
C GLN A 111 -2.78 -9.21 26.19
N LYS A 112 -2.75 -8.05 26.86
CA LYS A 112 -1.85 -7.80 28.00
C LYS A 112 -2.13 -8.75 29.17
N ILE A 113 -3.40 -8.95 29.52
CA ILE A 113 -3.81 -9.83 30.64
C ILE A 113 -3.51 -11.30 30.33
N THR A 114 -3.66 -11.72 29.07
CA THR A 114 -3.38 -13.11 28.64
C THR A 114 -1.90 -13.41 28.42
N GLY A 115 -1.00 -12.48 28.81
CA GLY A 115 0.44 -12.66 28.65
C GLY A 115 0.92 -12.60 27.21
N ARG A 116 0.11 -12.03 26.31
CA ARG A 116 0.40 -11.85 24.88
C ARG A 116 0.43 -10.36 24.53
N PRO A 117 1.20 -9.51 25.24
CA PRO A 117 1.21 -8.10 24.95
C PRO A 117 1.64 -7.91 23.48
N PRO A 118 1.02 -6.97 22.75
CA PRO A 118 1.45 -6.68 21.39
C PRO A 118 2.93 -6.29 21.43
N THR A 119 3.74 -6.91 20.57
CA THR A 119 5.14 -6.50 20.36
C THR A 119 5.17 -4.99 20.11
N SER A 120 6.12 -4.28 20.73
CA SER A 120 6.22 -2.83 20.60
C SER A 120 6.21 -2.46 19.12
N ASN A 121 5.19 -1.72 18.70
CA ASN A 121 5.08 -1.32 17.32
C ASN A 121 6.10 -0.20 17.14
N VAL A 122 7.29 -0.55 16.65
CA VAL A 122 8.41 0.37 16.41
C VAL A 122 7.93 1.66 15.74
N ARG A 123 6.85 1.62 14.95
CA ARG A 123 6.25 2.79 14.32
C ARG A 123 5.44 3.69 15.24
N THR A 124 4.68 3.14 16.19
CA THR A 124 4.03 3.97 17.21
C THR A 124 5.07 4.61 18.10
N ASP A 125 6.15 3.89 18.40
CA ASP A 125 7.26 4.41 19.20
C ASP A 125 8.02 5.51 18.44
N LEU A 126 8.24 5.35 17.13
CA LEU A 126 8.80 6.38 16.26
C LEU A 126 7.89 7.60 16.15
N LEU A 127 6.58 7.42 15.96
CA LEU A 127 5.60 8.52 15.94
C LEU A 127 5.56 9.26 17.29
N TRP A 128 5.64 8.53 18.39
CA TRP A 128 5.73 9.12 19.72
C TRP A 128 7.03 9.89 19.91
N ALA A 129 8.15 9.34 19.43
CA ALA A 129 9.43 10.04 19.39
C ALA A 129 9.37 11.32 18.55
N PHE A 130 8.65 11.31 17.42
CA PHE A 130 8.41 12.50 16.61
C PHE A 130 7.65 13.60 17.33
N ILE A 131 6.62 13.23 18.10
CA ILE A 131 5.82 14.18 18.89
C ILE A 131 6.65 14.75 20.04
N THR A 132 7.47 13.93 20.69
CA THR A 132 8.23 14.30 21.90
C THR A 132 9.55 15.01 21.60
N HIS A 133 10.18 14.76 20.44
CA HIS A 133 11.51 15.27 20.09
C HIS A 133 11.53 16.02 18.74
N PRO A 134 10.90 17.21 18.64
CA PRO A 134 10.70 17.92 17.37
C PRO A 134 12.00 18.38 16.68
N LYS A 135 13.15 18.41 17.35
CA LYS A 135 14.44 18.76 16.69
C LYS A 135 14.96 17.65 15.76
N GLN A 136 14.54 16.39 15.96
CA GLN A 136 14.85 15.29 15.05
C GLN A 136 14.05 15.36 13.72
N ILE A 137 13.07 16.27 13.63
CA ILE A 137 12.22 16.49 12.45
C ILE A 137 13.05 16.88 11.22
N ARG A 138 14.18 17.58 11.35
CA ARG A 138 14.95 18.04 10.17
C ARG A 138 15.50 16.89 9.32
N MET A 139 16.01 15.83 9.94
CA MET A 139 16.48 14.64 9.21
C MET A 139 15.30 13.79 8.73
N ALA A 140 14.26 13.66 9.55
CA ALA A 140 13.05 12.95 9.13
C ALA A 140 12.35 13.62 7.94
N MET A 141 12.33 14.95 7.84
CA MET A 141 11.75 15.64 6.69
C MET A 141 12.42 15.29 5.36
N ILE A 142 13.72 14.99 5.36
CA ILE A 142 14.44 14.52 4.16
C ILE A 142 13.95 13.10 3.80
N PHE A 143 13.86 12.19 4.77
CA PHE A 143 13.34 10.83 4.57
C PHE A 143 11.84 10.80 4.20
N VAL A 144 11.03 11.67 4.81
CA VAL A 144 9.60 11.88 4.52
C VAL A 144 9.45 12.33 3.07
N SER A 145 10.18 13.37 2.66
CA SER A 145 10.13 13.90 1.29
C SER A 145 10.54 12.84 0.27
N TRP A 146 11.54 12.02 0.62
CA TRP A 146 12.03 10.95 -0.25
C TRP A 146 11.02 9.81 -0.44
N SER A 147 10.42 9.35 0.65
CA SER A 147 9.45 8.23 0.65
C SER A 147 8.10 8.65 0.05
N SER A 148 7.67 9.89 0.31
CA SER A 148 6.44 10.46 -0.25
C SER A 148 6.42 10.44 -1.78
N TRP A 149 7.57 10.74 -2.39
CA TRP A 149 7.71 10.72 -3.85
C TRP A 149 7.60 9.31 -4.42
N GLY A 150 8.28 8.33 -3.82
CA GLY A 150 8.19 6.93 -4.25
C GLY A 150 6.75 6.42 -4.17
N MET A 151 6.04 6.72 -3.08
CA MET A 151 4.61 6.43 -2.94
C MET A 151 3.78 7.06 -4.06
N LEU A 152 4.04 8.32 -4.39
CA LEU A 152 3.32 9.02 -5.44
C LEU A 152 3.54 8.38 -6.82
N LEU A 153 4.77 7.92 -7.12
CA LEU A 153 5.05 7.18 -8.35
C LEU A 153 4.32 5.84 -8.40
N TYR A 154 4.33 5.07 -7.31
CA TYR A 154 3.55 3.83 -7.22
C TYR A 154 2.05 4.07 -7.39
N LEU A 155 1.49 5.10 -6.74
CA LEU A 155 0.08 5.47 -6.90
C LEU A 155 -0.23 5.92 -8.33
N GLY A 156 0.68 6.68 -8.96
CA GLY A 156 0.59 7.07 -10.37
C GLY A 156 0.57 5.86 -11.31
N TRP A 157 1.45 4.88 -11.08
CA TRP A 157 1.47 3.63 -11.82
C TRP A 157 0.19 2.83 -11.61
N PHE A 158 -0.20 2.59 -10.35
CA PHE A 158 -1.36 1.76 -10.02
C PHE A 158 -2.66 2.37 -10.52
N LEU A 159 -2.81 3.70 -10.46
CA LEU A 159 -4.01 4.39 -10.94
C LEU A 159 -3.98 4.72 -12.43
N SER A 160 -2.86 4.49 -13.13
CA SER A 160 -2.71 4.77 -14.57
C SER A 160 -3.84 4.18 -15.45
N PRO A 161 -4.36 2.96 -15.22
CA PRO A 161 -5.46 2.42 -16.03
C PRO A 161 -6.77 3.18 -15.87
N LEU A 162 -6.96 3.87 -14.74
CA LEU A 162 -8.14 4.68 -14.44
C LEU A 162 -7.99 6.11 -14.99
N ILE A 163 -6.82 6.73 -14.78
CA ILE A 163 -6.63 8.16 -15.06
C ILE A 163 -6.25 8.46 -16.51
N LEU A 164 -5.50 7.59 -17.20
CA LEU A 164 -5.07 7.86 -18.57
C LEU A 164 -6.24 7.91 -19.57
N PRO A 165 -7.14 6.91 -19.62
CA PRO A 165 -8.25 6.95 -20.58
C PRO A 165 -9.23 8.09 -20.28
N ALA A 166 -9.43 8.41 -19.00
CA ALA A 166 -10.30 9.49 -18.55
C ALA A 166 -9.76 10.87 -18.96
N SER A 167 -8.45 11.07 -18.88
CA SER A 167 -7.80 12.34 -19.26
C SER A 167 -7.74 12.55 -20.78
N LEU A 168 -7.71 11.48 -21.58
CA LEU A 168 -7.72 11.59 -23.05
C LEU A 168 -9.11 12.00 -23.60
N HIS A 169 -10.19 11.67 -22.89
CA HIS A 169 -11.56 11.99 -23.34
C HIS A 169 -12.06 13.35 -22.82
N GLN A 170 -11.43 13.90 -21.79
CA GLN A 170 -11.85 15.15 -21.16
C GLN A 170 -11.00 16.31 -21.68
N ARG A 171 -11.59 17.19 -22.48
CA ARG A 171 -10.94 18.46 -22.81
C ARG A 171 -11.00 19.37 -21.58
N PRO A 172 -9.85 19.87 -21.08
CA PRO A 172 -9.86 20.86 -20.03
C PRO A 172 -10.61 22.10 -20.53
N GLU A 173 -11.56 22.60 -19.75
CA GLU A 173 -12.16 23.91 -20.03
C GLU A 173 -11.07 24.98 -19.83
N PRO A 174 -10.63 25.68 -20.89
CA PRO A 174 -9.39 26.45 -20.86
C PRO A 174 -9.36 27.62 -19.86
N ASN A 175 -10.52 28.04 -19.34
CA ASN A 175 -10.69 29.26 -18.55
C ASN A 175 -11.23 29.04 -17.12
N SER A 176 -11.14 27.83 -16.58
CA SER A 176 -11.54 27.60 -15.18
C SER A 176 -10.51 28.19 -14.20
N PRO A 177 -10.90 29.03 -13.23
CA PRO A 177 -9.96 29.62 -12.24
C PRO A 177 -9.28 28.55 -11.35
N PHE A 178 -9.80 27.32 -11.35
CA PHE A 178 -9.28 26.20 -10.59
C PHE A 178 -8.07 25.51 -11.26
N CYS A 179 -7.75 25.86 -12.51
CA CYS A 179 -6.62 25.29 -13.25
C CYS A 179 -5.27 25.86 -12.82
N LEU A 180 -5.20 27.11 -12.36
CA LEU A 180 -3.93 27.75 -12.00
C LEU A 180 -3.21 27.03 -10.83
N PRO A 181 -3.86 26.75 -9.67
CA PRO A 181 -3.21 26.01 -8.59
C PRO A 181 -2.79 24.59 -9.00
N ALA A 182 -3.59 23.92 -9.84
CA ALA A 182 -3.28 22.59 -10.34
C ALA A 182 -2.05 22.61 -11.29
N SER A 183 -1.93 23.63 -12.14
CA SER A 183 -0.76 23.84 -13.00
C SER A 183 0.50 24.18 -12.20
N VAL A 184 0.38 24.99 -11.14
CA VAL A 184 1.51 25.27 -10.22
C VAL A 184 1.95 24.01 -9.49
N ALA A 185 1.01 23.22 -8.95
CA ALA A 185 1.33 21.94 -8.31
C ALA A 185 2.02 20.96 -9.26
N LEU A 186 1.57 20.91 -10.52
CA LEU A 186 2.18 20.11 -11.57
C LEU A 186 3.59 20.59 -11.91
N PHE A 187 3.81 21.91 -12.01
CA PHE A 187 5.14 22.48 -12.24
C PHE A 187 6.10 22.16 -11.09
N VAL A 188 5.64 22.31 -9.83
CA VAL A 188 6.42 21.92 -8.64
C VAL A 188 6.74 20.43 -8.66
N PHE A 189 5.80 19.57 -9.06
CA PHE A 189 6.03 18.14 -9.23
C PHE A 189 7.11 17.84 -10.29
N PHE A 190 7.10 18.53 -11.43
CA PHE A 190 8.14 18.36 -12.45
C PHE A 190 9.52 18.83 -11.97
N ILE A 191 9.60 19.97 -11.28
CA ILE A 191 10.85 20.43 -10.67
C ILE A 191 11.35 19.41 -9.67
N ALA A 192 10.50 18.92 -8.76
CA ALA A 192 10.86 17.90 -7.78
C ALA A 192 11.33 16.60 -8.45
N SER A 193 10.67 16.18 -9.54
CA SER A 193 11.10 15.03 -10.36
C SER A 193 12.50 15.24 -10.92
N ALA A 194 12.74 16.40 -11.54
CA ALA A 194 13.98 16.72 -12.22
C ALA A 194 15.14 16.85 -11.22
N VAL A 195 14.92 17.52 -10.09
CA VAL A 195 15.91 17.60 -9.01
C VAL A 195 16.26 16.20 -8.49
N ARG A 196 15.27 15.32 -8.31
CA ARG A 196 15.51 13.95 -7.84
C ARG A 196 16.27 13.11 -8.87
N LEU A 197 15.90 13.17 -10.14
CA LEU A 197 16.50 12.36 -11.22
C LEU A 197 17.91 12.84 -11.60
N PHE A 198 18.15 14.16 -11.60
CA PHE A 198 19.37 14.74 -12.16
C PHE A 198 20.30 15.43 -11.15
N LEU A 199 19.78 16.03 -10.06
CA LEU A 199 20.61 16.76 -9.08
C LEU A 199 20.94 15.97 -7.81
N ALA A 200 20.06 15.10 -7.32
CA ALA A 200 20.30 14.34 -6.09
C ALA A 200 21.57 13.45 -6.14
N PRO A 201 21.93 12.79 -7.26
CA PRO A 201 23.16 11.98 -7.34
C PRO A 201 24.46 12.78 -7.24
N SER A 202 24.47 14.02 -7.74
CA SER A 202 25.67 14.85 -7.84
C SER A 202 25.99 15.60 -6.53
N LEU A 203 24.99 15.79 -5.67
CA LEU A 203 25.11 16.52 -4.40
C LEU A 203 25.52 15.64 -3.20
N ILE A 204 25.50 14.31 -3.33
CA ILE A 204 25.86 13.38 -2.24
C ILE A 204 27.34 12.98 -2.35
N ALA A 205 28.11 13.30 -1.31
CA ALA A 205 29.54 13.00 -1.23
C ALA A 205 29.82 11.47 -1.28
N PRO A 206 30.94 11.02 -1.88
CA PRO A 206 31.28 9.61 -2.07
C PRO A 206 31.13 8.68 -0.85
N PRO A 207 31.54 9.06 0.39
CA PRO A 207 31.42 8.16 1.53
C PRO A 207 29.97 7.93 2.00
N PHE A 208 29.04 8.83 1.65
CA PHE A 208 27.61 8.66 1.91
C PHE A 208 26.87 7.96 0.76
N ARG A 209 27.50 7.87 -0.43
CA ARG A 209 26.90 7.20 -1.60
C ARG A 209 26.68 5.71 -1.36
N SER A 210 27.55 4.99 -0.67
CA SER A 210 27.40 3.54 -0.48
C SER A 210 26.32 3.16 0.55
N PHE A 211 26.23 3.91 1.66
CA PHE A 211 25.20 3.70 2.70
C PHE A 211 23.81 4.11 2.23
N LEU A 212 23.73 5.15 1.40
CA LEU A 212 22.47 5.68 0.87
C LEU A 212 22.17 5.18 -0.55
N ALA A 213 23.05 4.44 -1.22
CA ALA A 213 22.90 4.01 -2.61
C ALA A 213 21.63 3.18 -2.86
N HIS A 214 21.30 2.29 -1.92
CA HIS A 214 20.15 1.40 -2.05
C HIS A 214 18.81 2.09 -1.74
N SER A 215 18.82 3.27 -1.11
CA SER A 215 17.60 3.96 -0.70
C SER A 215 17.43 5.37 -1.26
N LEU A 216 18.50 6.04 -1.72
CA LEU A 216 18.53 7.45 -2.13
C LEU A 216 19.04 7.72 -3.56
N MET A 217 19.31 6.72 -4.38
CA MET A 217 19.62 6.99 -5.79
C MET A 217 18.35 7.11 -6.63
N PRO A 218 18.33 7.91 -7.71
CA PRO A 218 17.30 7.84 -8.74
C PRO A 218 17.45 6.50 -9.45
N SER A 219 16.87 5.47 -8.84
CA SER A 219 16.62 4.23 -9.53
C SER A 219 15.38 4.40 -10.40
N LEU A 220 15.41 3.75 -11.55
CA LEU A 220 14.16 3.37 -12.20
C LEU A 220 13.30 2.61 -11.19
N MET A 221 11.98 2.66 -11.33
CA MET A 221 11.09 1.78 -10.58
C MET A 221 11.63 0.34 -10.64
N PRO A 222 11.49 -0.46 -9.57
CA PRO A 222 10.87 -0.14 -8.30
C PRO A 222 11.77 0.72 -7.39
N GLY A 223 11.15 1.64 -6.64
CA GLY A 223 11.85 2.53 -5.71
C GLY A 223 12.15 1.93 -4.33
N GLY A 224 11.88 0.64 -4.10
CA GLY A 224 12.14 -0.04 -2.82
C GLY A 224 11.97 -1.56 -2.93
N ASP A 225 12.52 -2.29 -1.95
CA ASP A 225 12.65 -3.76 -1.97
C ASP A 225 11.59 -4.48 -1.09
N SER A 226 10.31 -4.23 -1.39
CA SER A 226 9.20 -4.81 -0.61
C SER A 226 8.51 -5.91 -1.42
N ILE A 227 7.38 -5.63 -2.07
CA ILE A 227 6.64 -6.62 -2.85
C ILE A 227 7.04 -6.54 -4.32
N ILE A 228 7.26 -5.32 -4.84
CA ILE A 228 7.85 -5.15 -6.16
C ILE A 228 9.36 -5.04 -5.99
N ILE A 229 10.09 -5.92 -6.67
CA ILE A 229 11.55 -5.99 -6.65
C ILE A 229 12.09 -5.92 -8.08
N PRO A 230 13.39 -5.62 -8.32
CA PRO A 230 13.94 -5.54 -9.67
C PRO A 230 13.71 -6.78 -10.55
N GLN A 231 13.53 -7.95 -9.92
CA GLN A 231 13.26 -9.24 -10.54
C GLN A 231 11.78 -9.47 -10.89
N GLY A 232 10.86 -8.62 -10.41
CA GLY A 232 9.43 -8.73 -10.69
C GLY A 232 8.56 -8.55 -9.44
N ILE A 233 7.63 -9.48 -9.24
CA ILE A 233 6.62 -9.43 -8.19
C ILE A 233 6.88 -10.54 -7.17
N GLY A 234 6.86 -10.17 -5.89
CA GLY A 234 7.04 -11.05 -4.74
C GLY A 234 8.37 -10.79 -4.04
N PRO A 235 8.38 -10.75 -2.69
CA PRO A 235 9.64 -10.63 -1.98
C PRO A 235 10.45 -11.92 -2.18
N ALA A 236 11.65 -11.82 -2.73
CA ALA A 236 12.55 -12.95 -2.89
C ALA A 236 13.25 -13.25 -1.55
N THR A 237 12.53 -13.95 -0.66
CA THR A 237 12.92 -14.13 0.75
C THR A 237 13.72 -15.40 1.04
N LEU A 238 14.06 -16.19 0.02
CA LEU A 238 14.96 -17.33 0.17
C LEU A 238 16.36 -16.85 0.52
N ARG A 239 17.09 -17.67 1.28
CA ARG A 239 18.40 -17.32 1.85
C ARG A 239 19.41 -16.85 0.80
N ASP A 240 19.45 -17.52 -0.35
CA ASP A 240 20.39 -17.20 -1.42
C ASP A 240 20.19 -15.78 -1.98
N ILE A 241 18.96 -15.32 -2.10
CA ILE A 241 18.66 -13.97 -2.59
C ILE A 241 18.64 -12.93 -1.47
N TYR A 242 17.92 -13.23 -0.39
CA TYR A 242 17.60 -12.26 0.67
C TYR A 242 18.77 -11.98 1.59
N ILE A 243 19.56 -13.01 1.93
CA ILE A 243 20.66 -12.91 2.89
C ILE A 243 22.01 -12.89 2.16
N LEU A 244 22.18 -13.80 1.21
CA LEU A 244 23.47 -13.97 0.51
C LEU A 244 23.60 -13.10 -0.75
N HIS A 245 22.52 -12.47 -1.21
CA HIS A 245 22.49 -11.61 -2.40
C HIS A 245 23.10 -12.26 -3.66
N LEU A 246 22.93 -13.58 -3.80
CA LEU A 246 23.42 -14.34 -4.95
C LEU A 246 22.59 -14.04 -6.21
N PRO A 247 23.21 -14.01 -7.40
CA PRO A 247 22.54 -13.65 -8.66
C PRO A 247 21.71 -14.80 -9.25
N HIS A 248 21.00 -15.57 -8.42
CA HIS A 248 20.18 -16.71 -8.89
C HIS A 248 18.83 -16.29 -9.48
N LEU A 249 18.40 -15.06 -9.19
CA LEU A 249 17.18 -14.48 -9.72
C LEU A 249 17.54 -13.25 -10.59
N PRO A 250 17.51 -13.36 -11.93
CA PRO A 250 17.85 -12.27 -12.82
C PRO A 250 16.81 -11.16 -12.74
N ALA A 251 17.27 -9.91 -12.81
CA ALA A 251 16.41 -8.74 -12.88
C ALA A 251 15.66 -8.65 -14.22
N LEU A 252 14.52 -7.97 -14.21
CA LEU A 252 13.86 -7.55 -15.45
C LEU A 252 14.74 -6.54 -16.22
N PRO A 253 14.63 -6.48 -17.55
CA PRO A 253 15.42 -5.54 -18.35
C PRO A 253 15.25 -4.10 -17.89
N SER A 254 16.32 -3.31 -17.89
CA SER A 254 16.26 -1.88 -17.51
C SER A 254 15.25 -1.08 -18.34
N VAL A 255 15.06 -1.44 -19.61
CA VAL A 255 14.06 -0.85 -20.50
C VAL A 255 12.64 -1.05 -19.96
N PHE A 256 12.33 -2.23 -19.40
CA PHE A 256 11.03 -2.48 -18.78
C PHE A 256 10.79 -1.50 -17.63
N TRP A 257 11.77 -1.38 -16.75
CA TRP A 257 11.71 -0.47 -15.60
C TRP A 257 11.69 1.00 -15.99
N LEU A 258 12.34 1.37 -17.09
CA LEU A 258 12.25 2.71 -17.67
C LEU A 258 10.82 3.02 -18.12
N LEU A 259 10.18 2.10 -18.84
CA LEU A 259 8.79 2.26 -19.27
C LEU A 259 7.83 2.38 -18.09
N VAL A 260 8.00 1.54 -17.05
CA VAL A 260 7.22 1.64 -15.80
C VAL A 260 7.46 2.98 -15.12
N THR A 261 8.69 3.48 -15.10
CA THR A 261 9.03 4.79 -14.50
C THR A 261 8.36 5.93 -15.24
N VAL A 262 8.40 5.94 -16.57
CA VAL A 262 7.71 6.95 -17.40
C VAL A 262 6.20 6.89 -17.16
N LEU A 263 5.61 5.70 -17.15
CA LEU A 263 4.18 5.50 -16.86
C LEU A 263 3.82 6.02 -15.46
N SER A 264 4.67 5.74 -14.46
CA SER A 264 4.51 6.21 -13.09
C SER A 264 4.54 7.73 -12.99
N LEU A 265 5.47 8.38 -13.69
CA LEU A 265 5.62 9.85 -13.73
C LEU A 265 4.41 10.51 -14.38
N VAL A 266 3.97 10.01 -15.54
CA VAL A 266 2.78 10.53 -16.24
C VAL A 266 1.53 10.33 -15.38
N GLY A 267 1.36 9.15 -14.79
CA GLY A 267 0.24 8.86 -13.91
C GLY A 267 0.22 9.75 -12.67
N ALA A 268 1.38 9.93 -12.03
CA ALA A 268 1.53 10.80 -10.87
C ALA A 268 1.24 12.27 -11.21
N ALA A 269 1.74 12.77 -12.34
CA ALA A 269 1.46 14.12 -12.83
C ALA A 269 -0.05 14.37 -12.98
N ILE A 270 -0.76 13.44 -13.64
CA ILE A 270 -2.21 13.53 -13.82
C ILE A 270 -2.93 13.46 -12.46
N LEU A 271 -2.49 12.58 -11.56
CA LEU A 271 -3.07 12.42 -10.23
C LEU A 271 -2.92 13.71 -9.40
N VAL A 272 -1.73 14.33 -9.40
CA VAL A 272 -1.46 15.61 -8.71
C VAL A 272 -2.36 16.71 -9.26
N PHE A 273 -2.46 16.82 -10.59
CA PHE A 273 -3.29 17.82 -11.24
C PHE A 273 -4.78 17.64 -10.86
N LYS A 274 -5.33 16.44 -11.06
CA LYS A 274 -6.76 16.14 -10.78
C LYS A 274 -7.12 16.28 -9.31
N THR A 275 -6.25 15.83 -8.42
CA THR A 275 -6.46 15.92 -6.97
C THR A 275 -6.43 17.36 -6.51
N THR A 276 -5.43 18.14 -6.92
CA THR A 276 -5.31 19.57 -6.58
C THR A 276 -6.52 20.35 -7.10
N ARG A 277 -6.92 20.13 -8.36
CA ARG A 277 -8.10 20.79 -8.93
C ARG A 277 -9.37 20.43 -8.16
N SER A 278 -9.58 19.15 -7.86
CA SER A 278 -10.74 18.69 -7.08
C SER A 278 -10.77 19.28 -5.67
N ILE A 279 -9.62 19.41 -5.00
CA ILE A 279 -9.51 20.08 -3.70
C ILE A 279 -9.93 21.55 -3.83
N VAL A 280 -9.36 22.27 -4.79
CA VAL A 280 -9.68 23.69 -4.99
C VAL A 280 -11.13 23.89 -5.42
N GLU A 281 -11.78 22.94 -6.08
CA GLU A 281 -13.20 23.03 -6.44
C GLU A 281 -14.13 22.74 -5.23
N LEU A 282 -13.75 21.79 -4.37
CA LEU A 282 -14.60 21.32 -3.27
C LEU A 282 -14.48 22.17 -1.99
N PHE A 283 -13.30 22.72 -1.68
CA PHE A 283 -13.04 23.41 -0.41
C PHE A 283 -13.56 24.86 -0.29
N PRO A 284 -13.57 25.73 -1.33
CA PRO A 284 -14.03 27.12 -1.21
C PRO A 284 -15.51 27.27 -0.87
N LYS A 285 -16.32 26.22 -1.08
CA LYS A 285 -17.77 26.29 -0.82
C LYS A 285 -18.12 26.20 0.67
N GLY A 286 -17.18 25.85 1.56
CA GLY A 286 -17.29 25.92 3.03
C GLY A 286 -18.34 25.02 3.70
N ARG A 287 -19.43 24.70 2.98
CA ARG A 287 -20.50 23.76 3.31
C ARG A 287 -21.00 23.14 2.02
N PHE A 288 -21.23 21.84 2.03
CA PHE A 288 -21.84 21.16 0.89
C PHE A 288 -23.30 21.59 0.76
N ASP A 289 -23.69 21.96 -0.46
CA ASP A 289 -25.10 22.08 -0.79
C ASP A 289 -25.79 20.74 -0.51
N ARG A 290 -26.99 20.76 0.09
CA ARG A 290 -27.72 19.54 0.46
C ARG A 290 -28.02 18.66 -0.75
N ALA A 291 -28.08 19.25 -1.95
CA ALA A 291 -28.28 18.55 -3.21
C ALA A 291 -27.02 17.80 -3.72
N ASN A 292 -25.82 18.14 -3.23
CA ASN A 292 -24.58 17.51 -3.68
C ASN A 292 -24.25 16.26 -2.85
N THR A 293 -24.64 15.09 -3.35
CA THR A 293 -24.39 13.80 -2.69
C THR A 293 -22.99 13.23 -2.93
N ASN A 294 -22.30 13.66 -3.99
CA ASN A 294 -21.02 13.07 -4.41
C ASN A 294 -19.81 13.83 -3.84
N GLY A 295 -19.93 15.14 -3.61
CA GLY A 295 -18.87 15.95 -3.00
C GLY A 295 -18.40 15.45 -1.63
N PRO A 296 -19.31 15.19 -0.66
CA PRO A 296 -18.92 14.61 0.63
C PRO A 296 -18.24 13.25 0.49
N ALA A 297 -18.70 12.40 -0.43
CA ALA A 297 -18.07 11.09 -0.67
C ALA A 297 -16.64 11.23 -1.19
N ALA A 298 -16.39 12.17 -2.13
CA ALA A 298 -15.06 12.47 -2.62
C ALA A 298 -14.12 12.94 -1.49
N ILE A 299 -14.57 13.89 -0.65
CA ILE A 299 -13.77 14.34 0.51
C ILE A 299 -13.49 13.21 1.48
N PHE A 300 -14.49 12.38 1.78
CA PHE A 300 -14.31 11.22 2.65
C PHE A 300 -13.20 10.31 2.16
N PHE A 301 -13.23 9.91 0.88
CA PHE A 301 -12.18 9.05 0.31
C PHE A 301 -10.80 9.71 0.28
N LEU A 302 -10.74 11.01 -0.02
CA LEU A 302 -9.49 11.77 0.03
C LEU A 302 -8.92 11.82 1.46
N LEU A 303 -9.76 12.07 2.46
CA LEU A 303 -9.37 12.06 3.87
C LEU A 303 -8.93 10.66 4.31
N CYS A 304 -9.61 9.59 3.89
CA CYS A 304 -9.15 8.22 4.16
C CYS A 304 -7.75 7.98 3.62
N ALA A 305 -7.45 8.41 2.39
CA ALA A 305 -6.12 8.28 1.79
C ALA A 305 -5.05 9.06 2.56
N VAL A 306 -5.32 10.34 2.88
CA VAL A 306 -4.36 11.22 3.57
C VAL A 306 -4.11 10.76 5.01
N VAL A 307 -5.16 10.49 5.76
CA VAL A 307 -5.06 10.09 7.18
C VAL A 307 -4.42 8.71 7.31
N TYR A 308 -4.71 7.78 6.38
CA TYR A 308 -4.04 6.48 6.34
C TYR A 308 -2.55 6.60 6.04
N LEU A 309 -2.15 7.49 5.12
CA LEU A 309 -0.76 7.68 4.74
C LEU A 309 0.06 8.44 5.79
N ALA A 310 -0.55 9.37 6.52
CA ALA A 310 0.16 10.29 7.41
C ALA A 310 1.15 9.59 8.38
N PRO A 311 0.79 8.50 9.08
CA PRO A 311 1.73 7.81 9.97
C PRO A 311 2.95 7.24 9.24
N PHE A 312 2.79 6.76 8.01
CA PHE A 312 3.90 6.21 7.20
C PHE A 312 4.82 7.32 6.71
N LEU A 313 4.23 8.42 6.23
CA LEU A 313 4.98 9.59 5.78
C LEU A 313 5.80 10.16 6.93
N LEU A 314 5.19 10.36 8.09
CA LEU A 314 5.86 10.89 9.29
C LEU A 314 6.95 9.95 9.81
N SER A 315 6.73 8.63 9.76
CA SER A 315 7.72 7.65 10.24
C SER A 315 8.94 7.49 9.31
N GLY A 316 8.84 7.89 8.04
CA GLY A 316 9.89 7.69 7.03
C GLY A 316 10.07 6.23 6.56
N VAL A 317 9.39 5.26 7.18
CA VAL A 317 9.46 3.84 6.81
C VAL A 317 8.23 3.46 6.00
N VAL A 318 8.45 3.23 4.71
CA VAL A 318 7.37 2.99 3.74
C VAL A 318 7.57 1.66 3.03
N PHE A 319 6.54 0.81 3.08
CA PHE A 319 6.43 -0.36 2.24
C PHE A 319 5.36 -0.12 1.17
N ASP A 320 5.66 -0.54 -0.06
CA ASP A 320 4.76 -0.44 -1.22
C ASP A 320 3.36 -1.06 -0.96
N ARG A 321 3.28 -2.12 -0.15
CA ARG A 321 2.02 -2.78 0.24
C ARG A 321 1.03 -1.89 0.97
N TYR A 322 1.49 -0.82 1.63
CA TYR A 322 0.58 0.14 2.27
C TYR A 322 -0.18 1.01 1.26
N LEU A 323 0.20 0.97 -0.01
CA LEU A 323 -0.48 1.72 -1.05
C LEU A 323 -1.72 1.01 -1.59
N ILE A 324 -1.97 -0.25 -1.23
CA ILE A 324 -3.16 -0.98 -1.69
C ILE A 324 -4.46 -0.30 -1.22
N PRO A 325 -4.70 -0.07 0.10
CA PRO A 325 -5.90 0.63 0.55
C PRO A 325 -6.02 2.04 -0.03
N VAL A 326 -4.89 2.72 -0.16
CA VAL A 326 -4.82 4.08 -0.70
C VAL A 326 -5.22 4.10 -2.18
N THR A 327 -4.81 3.10 -2.95
CA THR A 327 -5.20 2.95 -4.36
C THR A 327 -6.72 2.80 -4.46
N ALA A 328 -7.35 2.00 -3.60
CA ALA A 328 -8.80 1.86 -3.57
C ALA A 328 -9.51 3.18 -3.20
N PHE A 329 -9.02 3.88 -2.17
CA PHE A 329 -9.58 5.17 -1.75
C PHE A 329 -9.43 6.25 -2.83
N LEU A 330 -8.25 6.39 -3.45
CA LEU A 330 -8.03 7.36 -4.51
C LEU A 330 -8.80 7.02 -5.79
N ALA A 331 -8.95 5.73 -6.14
CA ALA A 331 -9.81 5.32 -7.24
C ALA A 331 -11.29 5.68 -6.99
N ALA A 332 -11.76 5.51 -5.76
CA ALA A 332 -13.12 5.89 -5.36
C ALA A 332 -13.30 7.42 -5.32
N PHE A 333 -12.29 8.16 -4.83
CA PHE A 333 -12.25 9.62 -4.88
C PHE A 333 -12.37 10.13 -6.32
N LEU A 334 -11.52 9.67 -7.23
CA LEU A 334 -11.54 10.07 -8.64
C LEU A 334 -12.87 9.73 -9.33
N ALA A 335 -13.52 8.63 -8.93
CA ALA A 335 -14.82 8.25 -9.45
C ALA A 335 -15.97 9.11 -8.87
N ALA A 336 -15.86 9.59 -7.63
CA ALA A 336 -16.85 10.44 -6.97
C ALA A 336 -16.67 11.94 -7.26
N SER A 337 -15.48 12.36 -7.70
CA SER A 337 -15.17 13.75 -8.03
C SER A 337 -15.98 14.27 -9.23
N PRO A 338 -16.17 15.59 -9.38
CA PRO A 338 -16.91 16.23 -10.48
C PRO A 338 -16.43 15.81 -11.88
N GLU A 339 -15.14 15.49 -12.01
CA GLU A 339 -14.53 14.97 -13.24
C GLU A 339 -14.90 13.51 -13.56
N GLY A 340 -15.59 12.79 -12.67
CA GLY A 340 -15.96 11.37 -12.83
C GLY A 340 -17.04 11.07 -13.88
N ARG A 341 -17.38 12.01 -14.77
CA ARG A 341 -18.44 11.84 -15.77
C ARG A 341 -18.09 10.77 -16.82
N GLY A 342 -18.63 9.57 -16.60
CA GLY A 342 -19.32 8.78 -17.64
C GLY A 342 -18.50 7.79 -18.47
N PHE A 343 -17.95 6.73 -17.86
CA PHE A 343 -17.66 5.50 -18.63
C PHE A 343 -18.86 4.55 -18.54
N LYS A 344 -19.62 4.41 -19.63
CA LYS A 344 -20.68 3.39 -19.77
C LYS A 344 -20.05 2.07 -20.21
N MET A 345 -20.22 1.02 -19.40
CA MET A 345 -19.72 -0.32 -19.75
C MET A 345 -20.67 -1.09 -20.65
N GLY A 346 -20.09 -1.83 -21.60
CA GLY A 346 -20.80 -2.84 -22.40
C GLY A 346 -21.03 -4.15 -21.62
N GLY A 347 -21.89 -5.03 -22.16
CA GLY A 347 -22.26 -6.30 -21.54
C GLY A 347 -21.09 -7.25 -21.28
N ALA A 348 -20.11 -7.30 -22.20
CA ALA A 348 -18.92 -8.13 -22.05
C ALA A 348 -18.07 -7.76 -20.82
N GLN A 349 -18.02 -6.48 -20.46
CA GLN A 349 -17.27 -6.00 -19.30
C GLN A 349 -17.97 -6.36 -17.99
N LYS A 350 -19.31 -6.48 -17.98
CA LYS A 350 -20.08 -6.96 -16.81
C LYS A 350 -19.87 -8.46 -16.59
N LEU A 351 -19.85 -9.24 -17.66
CA LEU A 351 -19.58 -10.67 -17.62
C LEU A 351 -18.16 -10.95 -17.12
N ALA A 352 -17.16 -10.24 -17.67
CA ALA A 352 -15.77 -10.35 -17.21
C ALA A 352 -15.62 -10.01 -15.72
N ALA A 353 -16.25 -8.93 -15.24
CA ALA A 353 -16.23 -8.57 -13.81
C ALA A 353 -16.88 -9.63 -12.91
N THR A 354 -17.95 -10.26 -13.37
CA THR A 354 -18.65 -11.32 -12.62
C THR A 354 -17.82 -12.60 -12.56
N LEU A 355 -17.21 -13.00 -13.68
CA LEU A 355 -16.32 -14.16 -13.75
C LEU A 355 -15.02 -13.95 -12.94
N LEU A 356 -14.50 -12.72 -12.88
CA LEU A 356 -13.34 -12.36 -12.06
C LEU A 356 -13.63 -12.44 -10.55
N ILE A 357 -14.82 -12.03 -10.12
CA ILE A 357 -15.29 -12.18 -8.72
C ILE A 357 -15.49 -13.66 -8.38
N ALA A 358 -15.97 -14.47 -9.33
CA ALA A 358 -16.13 -15.91 -9.13
C ALA A 358 -14.79 -16.67 -9.12
N GLY A 359 -13.81 -16.26 -9.93
CA GLY A 359 -12.52 -16.93 -10.07
C GLY A 359 -11.53 -16.66 -8.92
N SER A 360 -11.76 -15.62 -8.11
CA SER A 360 -10.87 -15.25 -6.99
C SER A 360 -11.07 -16.11 -5.73
N GLY A 361 -11.96 -17.11 -5.77
CA GLY A 361 -12.28 -18.00 -4.65
C GLY A 361 -11.50 -19.31 -4.57
N VAL A 362 -10.52 -19.56 -5.46
CA VAL A 362 -9.87 -20.87 -5.54
C VAL A 362 -8.36 -20.74 -5.44
N PHE A 363 -7.82 -20.66 -4.21
CA PHE A 363 -6.47 -21.18 -3.91
C PHE A 363 -6.33 -21.46 -2.41
N ALA A 364 -6.28 -22.74 -2.04
CA ALA A 364 -5.57 -23.18 -0.83
C ALA A 364 -5.21 -24.68 -0.89
N ILE A 365 -4.03 -24.96 -0.32
CA ILE A 365 -3.52 -26.24 0.22
C ILE A 365 -2.80 -27.21 -0.75
N ALA A 366 -1.49 -27.37 -0.52
CA ALA A 366 -0.85 -28.66 -0.30
C ALA A 366 0.54 -28.46 0.34
N GLY A 367 0.84 -29.17 1.44
CA GLY A 367 2.16 -29.23 2.06
C GLY A 367 2.45 -30.64 2.54
N LYS A 368 3.65 -31.16 2.26
CA LYS A 368 4.14 -32.49 2.68
C LYS A 368 4.79 -32.45 4.07
N ASP A 369 4.84 -33.61 4.71
CA ASP A 369 5.47 -33.86 6.02
C ASP A 369 7.00 -33.67 5.99
N VAL A 370 7.47 -32.49 6.38
CA VAL A 370 8.85 -32.23 6.80
C VAL A 370 8.81 -31.47 8.12
N LYS A 371 9.61 -31.89 9.12
CA LYS A 371 9.68 -31.21 10.41
C LYS A 371 10.25 -29.79 10.21
N PRO A 372 9.53 -28.72 10.60
CA PRO A 372 9.94 -27.35 10.29
C PRO A 372 11.29 -26.91 10.88
N LYS A 373 11.75 -27.61 11.92
CA LYS A 373 13.01 -27.31 12.61
C LYS A 373 14.28 -27.76 11.89
N ASP A 374 14.18 -28.50 10.79
CA ASP A 374 15.36 -29.03 10.08
C ASP A 374 15.59 -28.37 8.70
N ILE A 375 14.68 -27.47 8.29
CA ILE A 375 14.68 -26.83 6.97
C ILE A 375 14.74 -25.30 7.08
N ASP A 376 15.56 -24.65 6.27
CA ASP A 376 15.49 -23.22 6.00
C ASP A 376 14.64 -23.00 4.75
N GLY A 377 13.38 -22.62 4.96
CA GLY A 377 12.39 -22.36 3.91
C GLY A 377 12.32 -20.90 3.48
N GLY A 378 13.26 -20.05 3.91
CA GLY A 378 13.20 -18.61 3.73
C GLY A 378 12.44 -17.87 4.84
N PHE A 379 12.40 -16.54 4.73
CA PHE A 379 11.91 -15.64 5.78
C PHE A 379 10.53 -16.02 6.33
N GLU A 380 9.53 -16.21 5.46
CA GLU A 380 8.15 -16.40 5.89
C GLU A 380 7.93 -17.77 6.56
N PHE A 381 8.51 -18.82 5.98
CA PHE A 381 8.45 -20.17 6.55
C PHE A 381 9.14 -20.23 7.92
N ASN A 382 10.33 -19.64 8.03
CA ASN A 382 11.10 -19.60 9.27
C ASN A 382 10.37 -18.75 10.33
N GLY A 383 9.81 -17.61 9.93
CA GLY A 383 9.04 -16.73 10.82
C GLY A 383 7.78 -17.41 11.36
N TRP A 384 7.08 -18.22 10.55
CA TRP A 384 5.87 -18.93 10.99
C TRP A 384 6.17 -20.12 11.92
N ASN A 385 7.16 -20.94 11.55
CA ASN A 385 7.39 -22.22 12.24
C ASN A 385 8.41 -22.17 13.37
N ARG A 386 9.23 -21.11 13.45
CA ARG A 386 10.31 -20.97 14.44
C ARG A 386 10.23 -19.64 15.19
N PHE A 387 9.02 -19.11 15.33
CA PHE A 387 8.78 -17.94 16.16
C PHE A 387 9.21 -18.22 17.61
N ASP A 388 10.05 -17.36 18.16
CA ASP A 388 10.66 -17.48 19.49
C ASP A 388 10.60 -16.10 20.16
N ASP A 389 9.80 -16.00 21.24
CA ASP A 389 9.49 -14.74 21.94
C ASP A 389 10.74 -14.06 22.51
N ASP A 390 11.81 -14.80 22.82
CA ASP A 390 13.03 -14.27 23.44
C ASP A 390 14.01 -13.61 22.45
N LYS A 391 13.76 -13.71 21.13
CA LYS A 391 14.68 -13.22 20.08
C LYS A 391 14.12 -12.05 19.25
N ILE A 392 13.07 -11.40 19.75
CA ILE A 392 12.43 -10.25 19.10
C ILE A 392 13.46 -9.11 18.94
N GLY A 393 13.71 -8.67 17.71
CA GLY A 393 14.49 -7.45 17.41
C GLY A 393 15.84 -7.64 16.69
N ARG A 394 16.28 -8.87 16.42
CA ARG A 394 17.50 -9.10 15.60
C ARG A 394 17.15 -9.73 14.25
N MET A 395 16.94 -8.91 13.21
CA MET A 395 16.76 -9.38 11.82
C MET A 395 17.90 -10.31 11.34
N ASN A 396 19.09 -10.21 11.96
CA ASN A 396 20.26 -11.04 11.61
C ASN A 396 20.19 -12.49 12.13
N ASN A 397 19.22 -12.86 12.95
CA ASN A 397 19.13 -14.21 13.53
C ASN A 397 18.41 -15.25 12.63
N TRP A 398 17.97 -14.87 11.43
CA TRP A 398 17.35 -15.79 10.48
C TRP A 398 18.35 -16.48 9.54
N ALA A 399 19.65 -16.17 9.66
CA ALA A 399 20.72 -16.98 9.09
C ALA A 399 20.87 -18.25 9.94
N ILE A 400 20.11 -19.29 9.59
CA ILE A 400 20.03 -20.51 10.41
C ILE A 400 21.13 -21.49 10.03
N ASN A 401 21.70 -22.18 11.02
CA ASN A 401 22.59 -23.31 10.79
C ASN A 401 21.76 -24.55 10.39
N ALA A 402 21.08 -24.50 9.24
CA ALA A 402 20.14 -25.53 8.82
C ALA A 402 20.84 -26.70 8.11
N THR A 403 20.32 -27.91 8.30
CA THR A 403 20.73 -29.11 7.57
C THR A 403 20.24 -29.07 6.13
N TYR A 404 19.02 -28.56 5.92
CA TYR A 404 18.43 -28.39 4.59
C TYR A 404 18.10 -26.94 4.30
N VAL A 405 18.31 -26.48 3.06
CA VAL A 405 17.99 -25.13 2.60
C VAL A 405 17.22 -25.21 1.28
N ILE A 406 16.16 -24.42 1.14
CA ILE A 406 15.50 -24.19 -0.15
C ILE A 406 16.07 -22.92 -0.78
N ALA A 407 16.49 -23.00 -2.04
CA ALA A 407 17.13 -21.90 -2.76
C ALA A 407 16.75 -21.89 -4.26
N PHE A 408 16.98 -20.78 -4.97
CA PHE A 408 16.85 -20.71 -6.42
C PHE A 408 18.09 -21.23 -7.16
N GLY A 409 19.22 -21.38 -6.46
CA GLY A 409 20.46 -21.90 -6.99
C GLY A 409 21.32 -22.58 -5.93
N GLU A 410 22.51 -23.01 -6.35
CA GLU A 410 23.45 -23.70 -5.48
C GLU A 410 24.08 -22.72 -4.48
N ILE A 411 24.26 -23.16 -3.23
CA ILE A 411 24.92 -22.37 -2.19
C ILE A 411 26.19 -23.10 -1.79
N GLU A 412 27.29 -22.36 -1.66
CA GLU A 412 28.56 -22.90 -1.19
C GLU A 412 28.41 -23.57 0.19
N GLY A 413 29.07 -24.72 0.39
CA GLY A 413 28.92 -25.54 1.61
C GLY A 413 27.72 -26.50 1.61
N TYR A 414 26.87 -26.48 0.58
CA TYR A 414 25.74 -27.40 0.42
C TYR A 414 25.85 -28.21 -0.88
N GLU A 415 25.18 -29.37 -0.91
CA GLU A 415 24.99 -30.22 -2.08
C GLU A 415 23.50 -30.26 -2.48
N VAL A 416 23.21 -30.34 -3.78
CA VAL A 416 21.83 -30.42 -4.28
C VAL A 416 21.32 -31.85 -4.09
N VAL A 417 20.26 -32.01 -3.30
CA VAL A 417 19.59 -33.31 -3.08
C VAL A 417 18.29 -33.47 -3.89
N ALA A 418 17.66 -32.35 -4.27
CA ALA A 418 16.53 -32.36 -5.19
C ALA A 418 16.44 -31.05 -5.98
N SER A 419 15.84 -31.09 -7.16
CA SER A 419 15.62 -29.93 -8.03
C SER A 419 14.23 -29.98 -8.64
N TYR A 420 13.50 -28.87 -8.56
CA TYR A 420 12.14 -28.71 -9.05
C TYR A 420 12.10 -27.57 -10.06
N ARG A 421 11.62 -27.84 -11.27
CA ARG A 421 11.46 -26.81 -12.31
C ARG A 421 10.16 -26.06 -12.09
N TYR A 422 10.18 -24.76 -12.37
CA TYR A 422 8.97 -23.94 -12.40
C TYR A 422 9.05 -22.93 -13.54
N ARG A 423 7.88 -22.47 -13.99
CA ARG A 423 7.79 -21.44 -15.03
C ARG A 423 7.61 -20.08 -14.38
N HIS A 424 8.50 -19.15 -14.72
CA HIS A 424 8.31 -17.73 -14.47
C HIS A 424 7.43 -17.14 -15.56
N TRP A 425 6.50 -16.27 -15.18
CA TRP A 425 5.66 -15.54 -16.14
C TRP A 425 6.25 -14.17 -16.50
N MET A 426 7.06 -13.56 -15.63
CA MET A 426 7.65 -12.25 -15.86
C MET A 426 9.04 -12.15 -15.18
N PRO A 427 10.15 -12.21 -15.94
CA PRO A 427 10.23 -12.50 -17.37
C PRO A 427 9.91 -13.98 -17.67
N PRO A 428 9.29 -14.33 -18.81
CA PRO A 428 9.07 -15.72 -19.18
C PRO A 428 10.37 -16.51 -19.26
N ARG A 429 10.55 -17.47 -18.35
CA ARG A 429 11.70 -18.39 -18.34
C ARG A 429 11.39 -19.65 -17.53
N GLU A 430 12.19 -20.69 -17.73
CA GLU A 430 12.24 -21.80 -16.79
C GLU A 430 13.22 -21.48 -15.65
N GLY A 431 12.74 -21.55 -14.43
CA GLY A 431 13.54 -21.48 -13.21
C GLY A 431 13.67 -22.86 -12.56
N ARG A 432 14.58 -22.95 -11.59
CA ARG A 432 14.71 -24.12 -10.71
C ARG A 432 14.64 -23.68 -9.25
N ILE A 433 13.99 -24.48 -8.42
CA ILE A 433 14.09 -24.44 -6.96
C ILE A 433 14.86 -25.68 -6.58
N VAL A 434 15.93 -25.51 -5.82
CA VAL A 434 16.77 -26.61 -5.35
C VAL A 434 16.57 -26.81 -3.85
N VAL A 435 16.54 -28.08 -3.45
CA VAL A 435 16.68 -28.48 -2.05
C VAL A 435 18.14 -28.86 -1.85
N LEU A 436 18.77 -28.14 -0.95
CA LEU A 436 20.18 -28.25 -0.62
C LEU A 436 20.35 -28.95 0.73
N LYS A 437 21.31 -29.85 0.84
CA LYS A 437 21.72 -30.46 2.12
C LYS A 437 23.14 -30.02 2.45
N ARG A 438 23.42 -29.71 3.71
CA ARG A 438 24.77 -29.32 4.15
C ARG A 438 25.74 -30.47 3.91
N LYS A 439 26.90 -30.16 3.33
CA LYS A 439 28.01 -31.13 3.20
C LYS A 439 28.54 -31.48 4.59
N ALA A 440 28.82 -32.76 4.85
CA ALA A 440 29.50 -33.13 6.10
C ALA A 440 30.86 -32.43 6.16
N GLU A 441 31.18 -31.78 7.28
CA GLU A 441 32.54 -31.29 7.53
C GLU A 441 33.48 -32.50 7.51
N LYS A 442 34.51 -32.45 6.67
CA LYS A 442 35.54 -33.49 6.57
C LYS A 442 36.58 -33.33 7.67
#